data_AF-A0A377EA13-F1
#
_entry.id   AF-A0A377EA13-F1
#
_cell.length_a   1.000
_cell.length_b   1.000
_cell.length_c   1.000
_cell.angle_alpha   90.00
_cell.angle_beta   90.00
_cell.angle_gamma   90.00
#
_symmetry.space_group_name_H-M   'P 1'
#
loop_
_entity.id
_entity.type
_entity.pdbx_description
1 polymer ?
#
loop_
_entity_poly.entity_id
_entity_poly.type
_entity_poly.pdbx_seq_one_letter_code
_entity_poly.pdbx_strand_id
1 'polypeptide(L)'
;MKAQIDWIPLSEGAVRPSQGKTLAVMQVCGGSQSFNAVNQMRILGRWMRMFTIPNQSSVAKAWQEFDENGRMKPSSWYDRIVDVAEELFKITLLLRGQTSYLADRYSERKESHQELSYRVNQEKI
;
A
#
# COMPACT_ATOMS: atom_id res chain seq x y z
N MET A 1 0.24 11.44 7.75
CA MET A 1 0.33 10.27 6.84
C MET A 1 0.29 10.68 5.37
N LYS A 2 -0.82 11.26 4.87
CA LYS A 2 -1.00 11.62 3.44
C LYS A 2 0.20 12.32 2.79
N ALA A 3 0.75 13.36 3.44
CA ALA A 3 1.89 14.11 2.90
C ALA A 3 3.14 13.24 2.62
N GLN A 4 3.40 12.20 3.43
CA GLN A 4 4.55 11.30 3.17
C GLN A 4 4.38 10.55 1.84
N ILE A 5 3.15 10.19 1.49
CA ILE A 5 2.87 9.40 0.29
C ILE A 5 2.83 10.31 -0.94
N ASP A 6 2.46 11.58 -0.77
CA ASP A 6 2.48 12.58 -1.84
C ASP A 6 3.89 12.82 -2.39
N TRP A 7 4.92 12.60 -1.57
CA TRP A 7 6.32 12.66 -1.99
C TRP A 7 6.82 11.39 -2.69
N ILE A 8 6.01 10.34 -2.81
CA ILE A 8 6.37 9.10 -3.52
C ILE A 8 5.79 9.17 -4.94
N PRO A 9 6.61 9.41 -5.97
CA PRO A 9 6.12 9.41 -7.35
C PRO A 9 5.72 8.00 -7.81
N LEU A 10 4.76 7.92 -8.72
CA LEU A 10 4.38 6.67 -9.37
C LEU A 10 5.44 6.15 -10.35
N SER A 11 6.24 7.06 -10.91
CA SER A 11 7.33 6.76 -11.85
C SER A 11 8.46 7.77 -11.69
N GLU A 12 9.69 7.27 -11.57
CA GLU A 12 10.95 8.02 -11.69
C GLU A 12 11.73 7.42 -12.86
N GLY A 13 11.51 7.94 -14.07
CA GLY A 13 12.01 7.31 -15.29
C GLY A 13 11.48 5.88 -15.42
N ALA A 14 12.39 4.90 -15.46
CA ALA A 14 12.05 3.48 -15.54
C ALA A 14 11.65 2.83 -14.19
N VAL A 15 11.89 3.52 -13.06
CA VAL A 15 11.63 2.98 -11.73
C VAL A 15 10.19 3.29 -11.32
N ARG A 16 9.45 2.29 -10.83
CA ARG A 16 8.10 2.44 -10.27
C ARG A 16 8.15 2.10 -8.76
N PRO A 17 8.35 3.08 -7.86
CA PRO A 17 8.71 2.82 -6.46
C PRO A 17 7.69 1.99 -5.65
N SER A 18 6.40 2.12 -5.92
CA SER A 18 5.32 1.44 -5.17
C SER A 18 4.65 0.31 -5.96
N GLN A 19 4.77 0.28 -7.29
CA GLN A 19 3.97 -0.60 -8.13
C GLN A 19 4.26 -2.07 -7.83
N GLY A 20 3.20 -2.84 -7.56
CA GLY A 20 3.26 -4.28 -7.32
C GLY A 20 3.86 -4.68 -5.97
N LYS A 21 4.20 -3.73 -5.10
CA LYS A 21 4.57 -4.01 -3.71
C LYS A 21 3.32 -4.29 -2.88
N THR A 22 3.49 -5.10 -1.83
CA THR A 22 2.44 -5.38 -0.85
C THR A 22 2.30 -4.25 0.17
N LEU A 23 1.08 -4.02 0.65
CA LEU A 23 0.76 -2.99 1.63
C LEU A 23 -0.16 -3.56 2.72
N ALA A 24 0.17 -3.31 3.98
CA ALA A 24 -0.75 -3.43 5.10
C ALA A 24 -1.12 -2.04 5.62
N VAL A 25 -2.36 -1.86 6.07
CA VAL A 25 -2.85 -0.60 6.63
C VAL A 25 -3.32 -0.80 8.06
N MET A 26 -2.94 0.13 8.93
CA MET A 26 -3.22 0.09 10.36
C MET A 26 -3.54 1.49 10.87
N GLN A 27 -4.44 1.60 11.83
CA GLN A 27 -4.73 2.85 12.53
C GLN A 27 -4.85 2.66 14.04
N VAL A 28 -4.75 3.78 14.75
CA VAL A 28 -5.08 3.91 16.18
C VAL A 28 -6.09 5.04 16.37
N CYS A 29 -6.95 4.93 17.38
CA CYS A 29 -7.92 5.96 17.75
C CYS A 29 -7.86 6.25 19.25
N GLY A 30 -7.99 7.52 19.64
CA GLY A 30 -8.16 7.90 21.05
C GLY A 30 -9.57 7.61 21.60
N GLY A 31 -10.58 7.56 20.71
CA GLY A 31 -11.98 7.30 21.05
C GLY A 31 -12.43 5.87 20.71
N SER A 32 -13.75 5.71 20.53
CA SER A 32 -14.35 4.46 20.07
C SER A 32 -13.81 4.01 18.71
N GLN A 33 -14.03 2.73 18.40
CA GLN A 33 -13.53 2.13 17.16
C GLN A 33 -14.05 2.89 15.93
N SER A 34 -13.14 3.12 14.97
CA SER A 34 -13.42 3.71 13.67
C SER A 34 -12.60 3.00 12.60
N PHE A 35 -13.01 3.07 11.34
CA PHE A 35 -12.28 2.52 10.21
C PHE A 35 -11.95 3.58 9.14
N ASN A 36 -12.19 4.85 9.43
CA ASN A 36 -12.12 5.91 8.42
C ASN A 36 -10.72 6.03 7.81
N ALA A 37 -9.67 5.99 8.64
CA ALA A 37 -8.30 6.15 8.16
C ALA A 37 -7.84 4.93 7.36
N VAL A 38 -8.07 3.71 7.85
CA VAL A 38 -7.71 2.48 7.11
C VAL A 38 -8.46 2.36 5.78
N ASN A 39 -9.73 2.78 5.72
CA ASN A 39 -10.51 2.80 4.48
C ASN A 39 -9.93 3.78 3.45
N GLN A 40 -9.60 5.00 3.88
CA GLN A 40 -8.94 5.99 3.01
C GLN A 40 -7.57 5.49 2.53
N MET A 41 -6.78 4.91 3.42
CA MET A 41 -5.45 4.38 3.10
C MET A 41 -5.52 3.18 2.16
N ARG A 42 -6.54 2.34 2.25
CA ARG A 42 -6.76 1.22 1.32
C ARG A 42 -7.03 1.71 -0.10
N ILE A 43 -7.89 2.74 -0.24
CA ILE A 43 -8.14 3.39 -1.54
C ILE A 43 -6.85 4.03 -2.08
N LEU A 44 -6.06 4.64 -1.19
CA LEU A 44 -4.77 5.22 -1.56
C LEU A 44 -3.79 4.14 -2.03
N GLY A 45 -3.69 3.00 -1.36
CA GLY A 45 -2.86 1.87 -1.77
C GLY A 45 -3.16 1.41 -3.21
N ARG A 46 -4.45 1.40 -3.59
CA ARG A 46 -4.87 1.16 -4.97
C ARG A 46 -4.31 2.20 -5.95
N TRP A 47 -4.40 3.50 -5.60
CA TRP A 47 -3.82 4.58 -6.41
C TRP A 47 -2.31 4.43 -6.58
N MET A 48 -1.61 3.98 -5.53
CA MET A 48 -0.18 3.68 -5.56
C MET A 48 0.17 2.36 -6.28
N ARG A 49 -0.83 1.68 -6.87
CA ARG A 49 -0.69 0.39 -7.56
C ARG A 49 -0.06 -0.70 -6.68
N MET A 50 -0.34 -0.67 -5.37
CA MET A 50 0.11 -1.66 -4.41
C MET A 50 -0.93 -2.77 -4.22
N PHE A 51 -0.47 -3.97 -3.87
CA PHE A 51 -1.33 -5.06 -3.41
C PHE A 51 -1.63 -4.87 -1.93
N THR A 52 -2.73 -4.18 -1.62
CA THR A 52 -3.15 -3.99 -0.24
C THR A 52 -3.79 -5.26 0.28
N ILE A 53 -3.21 -5.88 1.32
CA ILE A 53 -3.69 -7.15 1.86
C ILE A 53 -5.12 -7.01 2.44
N PRO A 54 -5.92 -8.09 2.45
CA PRO A 54 -7.27 -8.06 3.00
C PRO A 54 -7.32 -7.61 4.47
N ASN A 55 -6.45 -8.17 5.32
CA ASN A 55 -6.49 -7.92 6.76
C ASN A 55 -5.99 -6.51 7.11
N GLN A 56 -6.51 -5.95 8.21
CA GLN A 56 -6.15 -4.62 8.69
C GLN A 56 -6.37 -4.50 10.21
N SER A 57 -5.68 -3.55 10.84
CA SER A 57 -5.83 -3.28 12.28
C SER A 57 -6.38 -1.88 12.54
N SER A 58 -7.31 -1.77 13.50
CA SER A 58 -7.81 -0.50 14.01
C SER A 58 -7.98 -0.58 15.52
N VAL A 59 -7.03 -0.03 16.27
CA VAL A 59 -7.01 -0.09 17.74
C VAL A 59 -7.80 1.07 18.32
N ALA A 60 -8.93 0.77 18.97
CA ALA A 60 -9.75 1.76 19.67
C ALA A 60 -9.18 2.11 21.05
N LYS A 61 -9.46 3.31 21.55
CA LYS A 61 -8.97 3.82 22.85
C LYS A 61 -7.50 3.46 23.10
N ALA A 62 -6.65 3.71 22.11
CA ALA A 62 -5.29 3.17 22.06
C ALA A 62 -4.47 3.49 23.33
N TRP A 63 -4.72 4.62 24.00
CA TRP A 63 -4.09 4.97 25.28
C TRP A 63 -4.29 3.93 26.40
N GLN A 64 -5.31 3.06 26.32
CA GLN A 64 -5.53 1.95 27.25
C GLN A 64 -4.73 0.69 26.91
N GLU A 65 -4.38 0.53 25.63
CA GLU A 65 -3.78 -0.67 25.06
C GLU A 65 -2.25 -0.68 25.11
N PHE A 66 -1.62 0.44 25.51
CA PHE A 66 -0.17 0.52 25.72
C PHE A 66 0.15 0.69 27.21
N ASP A 67 1.24 0.09 27.65
CA ASP A 67 1.79 0.25 29.00
C ASP A 67 2.72 1.47 29.09
N GLU A 68 3.25 1.73 30.29
CA GLU A 68 4.15 2.86 30.57
C GLU A 68 5.49 2.77 29.82
N ASN A 69 5.87 1.57 29.37
CA ASN A 69 7.07 1.35 28.56
C ASN A 69 6.79 1.51 27.05
N GLY A 70 5.57 1.93 26.68
CA GLY A 70 5.15 2.03 25.29
C GLY A 70 4.97 0.69 24.59
N ARG A 71 4.82 -0.41 25.34
CA ARG A 71 4.55 -1.74 24.81
C ARG A 71 3.05 -1.97 24.76
N MET A 72 2.60 -2.55 23.66
CA MET A 72 1.20 -2.95 23.54
C MET A 72 0.93 -4.13 24.47
N LYS A 73 -0.15 -4.03 25.24
CA LYS A 73 -0.60 -5.07 26.17
C LYS A 73 -1.14 -6.27 25.38
N PRO A 74 -1.07 -7.49 25.94
CA PRO A 74 -1.76 -8.63 25.35
C PRO A 74 -3.27 -8.37 25.28
N SER A 75 -3.82 -8.32 24.08
CA SER A 75 -5.25 -8.11 23.82
C SER A 75 -5.61 -8.63 22.44
N SER A 76 -6.91 -8.73 22.14
CA SER A 76 -7.39 -9.11 20.80
C SER A 76 -6.92 -8.14 19.72
N TRP A 77 -6.61 -6.89 20.07
CA TRP A 77 -5.98 -5.94 19.17
C TRP A 77 -4.55 -6.34 18.83
N TYR A 78 -3.77 -6.81 19.81
CA TYR A 78 -2.42 -7.29 19.59
C TYR A 78 -2.41 -8.53 18.69
N ASP A 79 -3.30 -9.49 18.96
CA ASP A 79 -3.44 -10.70 18.13
C ASP A 79 -3.77 -10.33 16.67
N ARG A 80 -4.65 -9.34 16.45
CA ARG A 80 -4.94 -8.83 15.11
C ARG A 80 -3.72 -8.20 14.43
N ILE A 81 -2.85 -7.53 15.17
CA ILE A 81 -1.61 -6.97 14.60
C ILE A 81 -0.69 -8.11 14.16
N VAL A 82 -0.61 -9.19 14.95
CA VAL A 82 0.12 -10.41 14.58
C VAL A 82 -0.43 -10.99 13.28
N ASP A 83 -1.75 -11.16 13.16
CA ASP A 83 -2.39 -11.68 11.94
C ASP A 83 -2.06 -10.82 10.70
N VAL A 84 -2.11 -9.48 10.84
CA VAL A 84 -1.81 -8.55 9.74
C VAL A 84 -0.35 -8.65 9.31
N ALA A 85 0.59 -8.74 10.27
CA ALA A 85 2.00 -8.88 9.97
C ALA A 85 2.32 -10.24 9.33
N GLU A 86 1.68 -11.31 9.81
CA GLU A 86 1.81 -12.65 9.26
C GLU A 86 1.29 -12.72 7.81
N GLU A 87 0.10 -12.17 7.56
CA GLU A 87 -0.50 -12.10 6.23
C GLU A 87 0.35 -11.24 5.28
N LEU A 88 0.82 -10.08 5.74
CA LEU A 88 1.71 -9.23 4.94
C LEU A 88 2.93 -10.02 4.48
N PHE A 89 3.61 -10.71 5.41
CA PHE A 89 4.79 -11.50 5.11
C PHE A 89 4.50 -12.61 4.09
N LYS A 90 3.45 -13.40 4.32
CA LYS A 90 3.03 -14.50 3.43
C LYS A 90 2.75 -13.98 2.00
N ILE A 91 1.98 -12.90 1.87
CA ILE A 91 1.65 -12.32 0.56
C ILE A 91 2.90 -11.71 -0.10
N THR A 92 3.78 -11.06 0.67
CA THR A 92 5.05 -10.56 0.13
C THR A 92 5.90 -11.69 -0.43
N LEU A 93 6.02 -12.81 0.29
CA LEU A 93 6.76 -13.99 -0.20
C LEU A 93 6.18 -14.54 -1.50
N LEU A 94 4.85 -14.54 -1.63
CA LEU A 94 4.15 -15.03 -2.82
C LEU A 94 4.36 -14.10 -4.04
N LEU A 95 4.31 -12.79 -3.83
CA LEU A 95 4.31 -11.80 -4.93
C LEU A 95 5.71 -11.30 -5.30
N ARG A 96 6.68 -11.34 -4.38
CA ARG A 96 8.05 -10.88 -4.65
C ARG A 96 8.65 -11.68 -5.81
N GLY A 97 9.29 -10.99 -6.75
CA GLY A 97 9.85 -11.59 -7.96
C GLY A 97 8.83 -11.84 -9.09
N GLN A 98 7.52 -11.80 -8.81
CA GLN A 98 6.47 -11.93 -9.82
C GLN A 98 5.99 -10.57 -10.36
N THR A 99 6.50 -9.45 -9.82
CA THR A 99 6.06 -8.09 -10.16
C THR A 99 6.14 -7.79 -11.65
N SER A 100 7.19 -8.23 -12.35
CA SER A 100 7.34 -7.99 -13.80
C SER A 100 6.20 -8.61 -14.61
N TYR A 101 5.80 -9.83 -14.26
CA TYR A 101 4.67 -10.51 -14.90
C TYR A 101 3.34 -9.86 -14.53
N LEU A 102 3.11 -9.61 -13.23
CA LEU A 102 1.85 -9.00 -12.75
C LEU A 102 1.65 -7.56 -13.21
N ALA A 103 2.74 -6.85 -13.51
CA ALA A 103 2.74 -5.49 -14.02
C ALA A 103 2.70 -5.41 -15.56
N ASP A 104 2.87 -6.52 -16.27
CA ASP A 104 2.83 -6.56 -17.73
C ASP A 104 1.37 -6.44 -18.21
N ARG A 105 0.95 -5.20 -18.46
CA ARG A 105 -0.44 -4.86 -18.81
C ARG A 105 -0.64 -4.84 -20.31
N TYR A 106 -1.75 -5.43 -20.74
CA TYR A 106 -2.19 -5.40 -22.15
C TYR A 106 -2.24 -3.97 -22.73
N SER A 107 -2.75 -2.99 -21.98
CA SER A 107 -2.81 -1.59 -22.45
C SER A 107 -1.43 -1.01 -22.71
N GLU A 108 -0.44 -1.30 -21.85
CA GLU A 108 0.95 -0.85 -22.01
C GLU A 108 1.61 -1.55 -23.23
N ARG A 109 1.26 -2.82 -23.49
CA ARG A 109 1.70 -3.53 -24.72
C ARG A 109 1.07 -2.98 -25.99
N LYS A 110 -0.23 -2.62 -25.96
CA LYS A 110 -0.96 -2.06 -27.10
C LYS A 110 -0.42 -0.69 -27.51
N GLU A 111 -0.01 0.13 -26.53
CA GLU A 111 0.60 1.46 -26.76
C GLU A 111 1.97 1.37 -27.47
N SER A 112 2.63 0.21 -27.37
CA SER A 112 3.98 -0.02 -27.88
C SER A 112 3.95 -0.49 -29.35
N HIS A 113 3.98 0.47 -30.27
CA HIS A 113 5.03 0.62 -31.32
C HIS A 113 4.77 1.87 -32.17
N GLN A 114 3.52 2.13 -32.57
CA GLN A 114 3.15 3.28 -33.39
C GLN A 114 2.88 4.55 -32.56
N GLU A 115 2.19 4.46 -31.42
CA GLU A 115 1.79 5.66 -30.65
C GLU A 115 2.93 6.28 -29.84
N LEU A 116 3.93 5.48 -29.44
CA LEU A 116 5.14 5.98 -28.80
C LEU A 116 6.02 6.77 -29.78
N SER A 117 6.19 6.28 -31.02
CA SER A 117 6.93 6.97 -32.07
C SER A 117 6.25 8.26 -32.51
N TYR A 118 4.91 8.28 -32.60
CA TYR A 118 4.16 9.52 -32.89
C TYR A 118 4.25 10.58 -31.78
N ARG A 119 4.23 10.20 -30.48
CA ARG A 119 4.37 11.17 -29.37
C ARG A 119 5.78 11.74 -29.23
N VAL A 120 6.80 10.91 -29.39
CA VAL A 120 8.21 11.37 -29.29
C VAL A 120 8.57 12.28 -30.46
N ASN A 121 7.95 12.07 -31.63
CA ASN A 121 8.12 12.92 -32.81
C ASN A 121 7.18 14.14 -32.86
N GLN A 122 6.35 14.40 -31.85
CA GLN A 122 5.72 15.72 -31.71
C GLN A 122 6.75 16.70 -31.14
N GLU A 123 7.56 17.27 -32.03
CA GLU A 123 8.34 18.46 -31.73
C GLU A 123 7.38 19.61 -31.36
N LYS A 124 7.57 20.14 -30.14
CA LYS A 124 7.21 21.49 -29.66
C LYS A 124 5.96 22.13 -30.29
N ILE A 125 4.90 22.23 -29.46
CA ILE A 125 4.06 23.43 -29.44
C ILE A 125 4.26 24.09 -28.07
#